data_AF-A0A1F9QPY7-F1
#
_entry.id   AF-A0A1F9QPY7-F1
#
_cell.length_a   1.000
_cell.length_b   1.000
_cell.length_c   1.000
_cell.angle_alpha   90.00
_cell.angle_beta   90.00
_cell.angle_gamma   90.00
#
_symmetry.space_group_name_H-M   'P 1'
#
loop_
_entity.id
_entity.type
_entity.pdbx_description
1 polymer ?
#
loop_
_entity_poly.entity_id
_entity_poly.type
_entity_poly.pdbx_seq_one_letter_code
_entity_poly.pdbx_strand_id
1 'polypeptide(L)'
;MDKAIAAREILLLGAFQEARAAALAEGIEIIPLKGAALLELGIYQPGERGMADADLLLRPKDLPGFEALLGRLGYQPMPNSADAWLKPSPNSAPPAILDLHTGLWHIKSTGELFEWGLEPGPGGLCLNLADLFLHAAAHPLLHHGELSPRNLEDCVRIALRAPGGGEKFWAAVSRKTNIYGLRPVIWPVIRRLAPGPLSIPEAALLDLAPRGAEKIKAAFFEKAAEKHSSALEYLLPALHRPGLLLKYAVPEKRFMLRRYGAAGLALYLLRPLKLLWSILRR
;
A
#
# COMPACT_ATOMS: atom_id res chain seq x y z
N MET A 1 -5.03 -8.15 -23.80
CA MET A 1 -3.76 -8.30 -23.09
C MET A 1 -2.71 -7.46 -23.80
N ASP A 2 -2.18 -6.44 -23.13
CA ASP A 2 -1.14 -5.57 -23.68
C ASP A 2 0.25 -6.20 -23.44
N LYS A 3 1.01 -6.42 -24.52
CA LYS A 3 2.32 -7.07 -24.46
C LYS A 3 3.38 -6.23 -23.75
N ALA A 4 3.35 -4.90 -23.89
CA ALA A 4 4.30 -4.01 -23.22
C ALA A 4 4.04 -3.99 -21.71
N ILE A 5 2.76 -3.96 -21.33
CA ILE A 5 2.35 -4.08 -19.92
C ILE A 5 2.79 -5.43 -19.35
N ALA A 6 2.50 -6.53 -20.05
CA ALA A 6 2.88 -7.87 -19.61
C ALA A 6 4.40 -8.00 -19.42
N ALA A 7 5.20 -7.49 -20.38
CA ALA A 7 6.66 -7.51 -20.27
C ALA A 7 7.16 -6.73 -19.06
N ARG A 8 6.56 -5.55 -18.77
CA ARG A 8 6.91 -4.76 -17.58
C ARG A 8 6.60 -5.50 -16.30
N GLU A 9 5.42 -6.10 -16.20
CA GLU A 9 4.98 -6.84 -15.02
C GLU A 9 5.83 -8.10 -14.78
N ILE A 10 6.16 -8.85 -15.84
CA ILE A 10 7.06 -10.01 -15.76
C ILE A 10 8.44 -9.60 -15.27
N LEU A 11 9.00 -8.48 -15.79
CA LEU A 11 10.30 -7.96 -15.34
C LEU A 11 10.27 -7.61 -13.85
N LEU A 12 9.23 -6.92 -13.38
CA LEU A 12 9.13 -6.50 -11.98
C LEU A 12 8.87 -7.69 -11.04
N LEU A 13 8.04 -8.65 -11.43
CA LEU A 13 7.82 -9.87 -10.67
C LEU A 13 9.08 -10.72 -10.57
N GLY A 14 9.83 -10.86 -11.67
CA GLY A 14 11.11 -11.57 -11.68
C GLY A 14 12.13 -10.90 -10.75
N ALA A 15 12.23 -9.56 -10.80
CA ALA A 15 13.07 -8.78 -9.88
C ALA A 15 12.68 -8.97 -8.41
N PHE A 16 11.38 -8.97 -8.11
CA PHE A 16 10.89 -9.22 -6.77
C PHE A 16 11.18 -10.66 -6.30
N GLN A 17 11.01 -11.66 -7.17
CA GLN A 17 11.34 -13.06 -6.87
C GLN A 17 12.84 -13.28 -6.62
N GLU A 18 13.72 -12.63 -7.40
CA GLU A 18 15.17 -12.62 -7.17
C GLU A 18 15.50 -12.06 -5.77
N ALA A 19 14.95 -10.90 -5.45
CA ALA A 19 15.14 -10.26 -4.15
C ALA A 19 14.57 -11.11 -3.00
N ARG A 20 13.41 -11.75 -3.18
CA ARG A 20 12.80 -12.63 -2.18
C ARG A 20 13.65 -13.86 -1.91
N ALA A 21 14.14 -14.53 -2.96
CA ALA A 21 14.97 -15.72 -2.80
C ALA A 21 16.27 -15.39 -2.04
N ALA A 22 16.91 -14.28 -2.39
CA ALA A 22 18.10 -13.80 -1.70
C ALA A 22 17.80 -13.42 -0.23
N ALA A 23 16.69 -12.71 0.02
CA ALA A 23 16.27 -12.32 1.36
C ALA A 23 16.02 -13.55 2.25
N LEU A 24 15.34 -14.56 1.72
CA LEU A 24 15.06 -15.81 2.43
C LEU A 24 16.36 -16.53 2.84
N ALA A 25 17.38 -16.52 1.98
CA ALA A 25 18.69 -17.09 2.30
C ALA A 25 19.39 -16.38 3.48
N GLU A 26 19.02 -15.14 3.79
CA GLU A 26 19.51 -14.36 4.93
C GLU A 26 18.52 -14.31 6.10
N GLY A 27 17.44 -15.12 6.05
CA GLY A 27 16.41 -15.15 7.08
C GLY A 27 15.54 -13.89 7.11
N ILE A 28 15.50 -13.12 6.02
CA ILE A 28 14.68 -11.93 5.87
C ILE A 28 13.40 -12.28 5.12
N GLU A 29 12.26 -12.03 5.76
CA GLU A 29 10.94 -12.26 5.19
C GLU A 29 10.41 -11.00 4.49
N ILE A 30 10.10 -11.11 3.20
CA ILE A 30 9.48 -10.04 2.41
C ILE A 30 8.15 -10.48 1.81
N ILE A 31 7.15 -9.62 1.92
CA ILE A 31 5.75 -9.87 1.57
C ILE A 31 5.39 -8.99 0.36
N PRO A 32 4.76 -9.52 -0.70
CA PRO A 32 4.39 -8.72 -1.85
C PRO A 32 3.23 -7.79 -1.47
N LEU A 33 3.20 -6.59 -2.03
CA LEU A 33 2.10 -5.64 -1.88
C LEU A 33 1.55 -5.21 -3.25
N LYS A 34 0.39 -4.55 -3.22
CA LYS A 34 -0.26 -3.91 -4.37
C LYS A 34 -0.22 -4.78 -5.63
N GLY A 35 0.27 -4.25 -6.75
CA GLY A 35 0.30 -4.95 -8.04
C GLY A 35 1.03 -6.28 -7.99
N ALA A 36 2.13 -6.37 -7.24
CA ALA A 36 2.93 -7.60 -7.16
C ALA A 36 2.14 -8.70 -6.44
N ALA A 37 1.46 -8.36 -5.33
CA ALA A 37 0.59 -9.29 -4.61
C ALA A 37 -0.58 -9.76 -5.47
N LEU A 38 -1.22 -8.85 -6.20
CA LEU A 38 -2.36 -9.13 -7.05
C LEU A 38 -2.01 -10.09 -8.20
N LEU A 39 -0.84 -9.91 -8.83
CA LEU A 39 -0.36 -10.81 -9.87
C LEU A 39 0.10 -12.15 -9.31
N GLU A 40 0.82 -12.16 -8.18
CA GLU A 40 1.31 -13.40 -7.56
C GLU A 40 0.15 -14.31 -7.11
N LEU A 41 -0.94 -13.74 -6.60
CA LEU A 41 -2.14 -14.47 -6.22
C LEU A 41 -3.05 -14.87 -7.41
N GLY A 42 -2.65 -14.52 -8.63
CA GLY A 42 -3.42 -14.78 -9.85
C GLY A 42 -4.75 -14.03 -9.93
N ILE A 43 -4.89 -12.92 -9.20
CA ILE A 43 -6.08 -12.04 -9.24
C ILE A 43 -6.09 -11.27 -10.57
N TYR A 44 -4.92 -10.96 -11.10
CA TYR A 44 -4.73 -10.47 -12.46
C TYR A 44 -3.77 -11.37 -13.23
N GLN A 45 -3.93 -11.38 -14.56
CA GLN A 45 -2.95 -11.91 -15.48
C GLN A 45 -1.97 -10.81 -15.92
N PRO A 46 -0.72 -11.17 -16.27
CA PRO A 46 0.19 -10.21 -16.88
C PRO A 46 -0.41 -9.56 -18.13
N GLY A 47 -0.30 -8.24 -18.25
CA GLY A 47 -0.85 -7.43 -19.34
C GLY A 47 -2.24 -6.86 -19.09
N GLU A 48 -2.82 -7.04 -17.90
CA GLU A 48 -4.17 -6.56 -17.56
C GLU A 48 -4.20 -5.23 -16.78
N ARG A 49 -3.35 -5.07 -15.75
CA ARG A 49 -3.48 -4.00 -14.76
C ARG A 49 -2.42 -2.90 -14.91
N GLY A 50 -1.23 -3.25 -15.36
CA GLY A 50 -0.05 -2.42 -15.25
C GLY A 50 0.54 -2.40 -13.84
N MET A 51 1.85 -2.27 -13.77
CA MET A 51 2.61 -2.10 -12.54
C MET A 51 3.86 -1.27 -12.83
N ALA A 52 4.07 -0.18 -12.08
CA ALA A 52 5.21 0.70 -12.29
C ALA A 52 6.45 0.23 -11.51
N ASP A 53 6.21 -0.35 -10.35
CA ASP A 53 7.15 -0.81 -9.33
C ASP A 53 6.59 -2.03 -8.60
N ALA A 54 7.45 -2.84 -7.98
CA ALA A 54 7.02 -3.91 -7.10
C ALA A 54 7.12 -3.43 -5.64
N ASP A 55 5.98 -3.12 -5.05
CA ASP A 55 5.88 -2.83 -3.62
C ASP A 55 6.07 -4.10 -2.79
N LEU A 56 6.83 -4.00 -1.70
CA LEU A 56 7.05 -5.08 -0.77
C LEU A 56 7.03 -4.60 0.68
N LEU A 57 6.62 -5.47 1.60
CA LEU A 57 6.63 -5.23 3.03
C LEU A 57 7.66 -6.13 3.70
N LEU A 58 8.44 -5.57 4.62
CA LEU A 58 9.35 -6.30 5.50
C LEU A 58 9.27 -5.75 6.92
N ARG A 59 9.86 -6.45 7.88
CA ARG A 59 9.89 -5.96 9.26
C ARG A 59 10.87 -4.78 9.38
N PRO A 60 10.57 -3.77 10.21
CA PRO A 60 11.46 -2.63 10.41
C PRO A 60 12.91 -3.01 10.78
N LYS A 61 13.07 -4.07 11.59
CA LYS A 61 14.38 -4.56 12.04
C LYS A 61 15.24 -5.14 10.91
N ASP A 62 14.62 -5.66 9.86
CA ASP A 62 15.31 -6.35 8.76
C ASP A 62 15.70 -5.38 7.63
N LEU A 63 15.18 -4.15 7.66
CA LEU A 63 15.38 -3.15 6.62
C LEU A 63 16.85 -2.84 6.32
N PRO A 64 17.74 -2.60 7.31
CA PRO A 64 19.16 -2.38 7.02
C PRO A 64 19.84 -3.57 6.33
N GLY A 65 19.52 -4.80 6.74
CA GLY A 65 20.05 -6.02 6.13
C GLY A 65 19.57 -6.20 4.70
N PHE A 66 18.28 -5.97 4.47
CA PHE A 66 17.68 -6.08 3.14
C PHE A 66 18.24 -5.04 2.16
N GLU A 67 18.49 -3.80 2.59
CA GLU A 67 19.12 -2.80 1.73
C GLU A 67 20.56 -3.15 1.35
N ALA A 68 21.34 -3.68 2.30
CA ALA A 68 22.69 -4.16 2.00
C ALA A 68 22.65 -5.32 0.99
N LEU A 69 21.67 -6.20 1.11
CA LEU A 69 21.40 -7.28 0.16
C LEU A 69 21.02 -6.74 -1.22
N LEU A 70 20.11 -5.77 -1.31
CA LEU A 70 19.76 -5.11 -2.57
C LEU A 70 21.00 -4.50 -3.25
N GLY A 71 21.89 -3.86 -2.48
CA GLY A 71 23.17 -3.38 -2.98
C GLY A 71 24.04 -4.48 -3.61
N ARG A 72 24.13 -5.65 -2.98
CA ARG A 72 24.84 -6.82 -3.53
C ARG A 72 24.18 -7.39 -4.79
N LEU A 73 22.86 -7.29 -4.90
CA LEU A 73 22.09 -7.67 -6.09
C LEU A 73 22.16 -6.63 -7.23
N GLY A 74 22.92 -5.55 -7.05
CA GLY A 74 23.12 -4.50 -8.05
C GLY A 74 22.03 -3.43 -8.08
N TYR A 75 21.15 -3.39 -7.07
CA TYR A 75 20.21 -2.29 -6.91
C TYR A 75 20.91 -1.07 -6.30
N GLN A 76 20.40 0.10 -6.66
CA GLN A 76 20.86 1.38 -6.15
C GLN A 76 19.67 2.16 -5.57
N PRO A 77 19.88 3.00 -4.54
CA PRO A 77 18.89 3.96 -4.09
C PRO A 77 18.33 4.78 -5.25
N MET A 78 17.00 4.82 -5.40
CA MET A 78 16.39 5.66 -6.42
C MET A 78 16.54 7.14 -6.03
N PRO A 79 17.07 8.01 -6.92
CA PRO A 79 17.21 9.43 -6.65
C PRO A 79 15.87 10.07 -6.26
N ASN A 80 15.91 10.94 -5.27
CA ASN A 80 14.72 11.61 -4.71
C ASN A 80 13.65 10.63 -4.20
N SER A 81 13.96 9.36 -3.92
CA SER A 81 13.03 8.45 -3.24
C SER A 81 13.53 8.15 -1.83
N ALA A 82 12.59 8.05 -0.89
CA ALA A 82 12.93 7.59 0.46
C ALA A 82 13.15 6.08 0.48
N ASP A 83 12.31 5.33 -0.24
CA ASP A 83 12.13 3.90 -0.01
C ASP A 83 12.33 3.05 -1.26
N ALA A 84 12.36 3.66 -2.45
CA ALA A 84 12.53 2.93 -3.70
C ALA A 84 14.00 2.62 -4.03
N TRP A 85 14.21 1.46 -4.63
CA TRP A 85 15.48 0.94 -5.12
C TRP A 85 15.33 0.52 -6.57
N LEU A 86 16.29 0.87 -7.41
CA LEU A 86 16.27 0.54 -8.83
C LEU A 86 17.47 -0.34 -9.22
N LYS A 87 17.23 -1.34 -10.05
CA LYS A 87 18.27 -2.11 -10.73
C LYS A 87 18.28 -1.70 -12.20
N PRO A 88 19.38 -1.10 -12.70
CA PRO A 88 19.49 -0.75 -14.10
C PRO A 88 19.36 -1.99 -14.99
N SER A 89 18.70 -1.83 -16.13
CA SER A 89 18.57 -2.90 -17.13
C SER A 89 19.49 -2.61 -18.32
N PRO A 90 20.07 -3.65 -18.97
CA PRO A 90 20.84 -3.47 -20.19
C PRO A 90 19.94 -3.03 -21.37
N ASN A 91 20.57 -2.53 -22.44
CA ASN A 91 19.94 -2.29 -23.75
C ASN A 91 18.71 -1.37 -23.73
N SER A 92 18.73 -0.32 -22.91
CA SER A 92 17.64 0.66 -22.79
C SER A 92 16.29 0.08 -22.31
N ALA A 93 16.29 -1.15 -21.80
CA ALA A 93 15.11 -1.69 -21.13
C ALA A 93 14.81 -0.87 -19.86
N PRO A 94 13.52 -0.77 -19.45
CA PRO A 94 13.18 -0.02 -18.26
C PRO A 94 13.78 -0.69 -17.01
N PRO A 95 14.21 0.07 -15.99
CA PRO A 95 14.84 -0.49 -14.79
C PRO A 95 13.82 -1.25 -13.94
N ALA A 96 14.26 -2.29 -13.23
CA ALA A 96 13.42 -2.90 -12.20
C ALA A 96 13.38 -1.98 -10.97
N ILE A 97 12.20 -1.76 -10.40
CA ILE A 97 12.01 -0.87 -9.24
C ILE A 97 11.32 -1.66 -8.13
N LEU A 98 11.94 -1.70 -6.95
CA LEU A 98 11.36 -2.24 -5.73
C LEU A 98 11.08 -1.08 -4.77
N ASP A 99 9.85 -0.99 -4.26
CA ASP A 99 9.48 0.03 -3.26
C ASP A 99 9.28 -0.63 -1.89
N LEU A 100 10.07 -0.19 -0.90
CA LEU A 100 10.22 -0.88 0.37
C LEU A 100 9.31 -0.29 1.44
N HIS A 101 8.45 -1.11 2.02
CA HIS A 101 7.56 -0.72 3.10
C HIS A 101 7.96 -1.44 4.39
N THR A 102 7.98 -0.72 5.51
CA THR A 102 8.12 -1.33 6.86
C THR A 102 6.87 -1.17 7.72
N GLY A 103 5.83 -0.61 7.14
CA GLY A 103 4.51 -0.52 7.74
C GLY A 103 3.47 0.01 6.77
N LEU A 104 2.21 -0.22 7.12
CA LEU A 104 1.06 0.19 6.33
C LEU A 104 0.28 1.24 7.11
N TRP A 105 -0.12 2.33 6.46
CA TRP A 105 -0.68 3.49 7.19
C TRP A 105 -1.97 3.19 7.93
N HIS A 106 -2.77 2.29 7.35
CA HIS A 106 -4.04 1.82 7.89
C HIS A 106 -3.87 0.75 9.00
N ILE A 107 -2.65 0.26 9.27
CA ILE A 107 -2.36 -0.72 10.32
C ILE A 107 -1.52 -0.08 11.42
N LYS A 108 -1.95 -0.23 12.67
CA LYS A 108 -1.29 0.42 13.81
C LYS A 108 0.11 -0.14 14.07
N SER A 109 0.22 -1.47 14.08
CA SER A 109 1.45 -2.22 14.34
C SER A 109 1.74 -3.16 13.18
N THR A 110 2.87 -2.99 12.50
CA THR A 110 3.31 -3.93 11.47
C THR A 110 3.52 -5.33 12.05
N GLY A 111 3.93 -5.45 13.32
CA GLY A 111 4.14 -6.74 13.99
C GLY A 111 2.89 -7.62 13.97
N GLU A 112 1.72 -7.04 14.26
CA GLU A 112 0.42 -7.73 14.25
C GLU A 112 0.11 -8.34 12.88
N LEU A 113 0.38 -7.60 11.80
CA LEU A 113 0.15 -8.11 10.44
C LEU A 113 0.98 -9.37 10.18
N PHE A 114 2.21 -9.43 10.67
CA PHE A 114 3.05 -10.60 10.50
C PHE A 114 2.67 -11.77 11.44
N GLU A 115 1.91 -11.52 12.50
CA GLU A 115 1.45 -12.57 13.43
C GLU A 115 0.17 -13.25 12.94
N TRP A 116 -0.75 -12.51 12.33
CA TRP A 116 -2.08 -13.03 11.96
C TRP A 116 -2.67 -12.41 10.68
N GLY A 117 -1.88 -11.66 9.93
CA GLY A 117 -2.26 -11.04 8.66
C GLY A 117 -1.68 -11.72 7.42
N LEU A 118 -0.82 -12.73 7.61
CA LEU A 118 -0.16 -13.45 6.53
C LEU A 118 -0.71 -14.86 6.35
N GLU A 119 -0.67 -15.35 5.11
CA GLU A 119 -1.00 -16.74 4.75
C GLU A 119 -0.01 -17.27 3.70
N PRO A 120 0.11 -18.60 3.53
CA PRO A 120 0.91 -19.17 2.45
C PRO A 120 0.35 -18.79 1.07
N GLY A 121 1.19 -18.19 0.24
CA GLY A 121 0.92 -17.86 -1.16
C GLY A 121 1.87 -18.60 -2.12
N PRO A 122 1.71 -18.41 -3.44
CA PRO A 122 2.42 -19.19 -4.44
C PRO A 122 3.96 -19.08 -4.40
N GLY A 123 4.51 -17.93 -4.05
CA GLY A 123 5.95 -17.71 -3.96
C GLY A 123 6.50 -17.49 -2.55
N GLY A 124 5.68 -17.66 -1.51
CA GLY A 124 6.02 -17.32 -0.12
C GLY A 124 4.81 -16.80 0.65
N LEU A 125 5.04 -16.20 1.82
CA LEU A 125 3.95 -15.57 2.56
C LEU A 125 3.40 -14.34 1.82
N CYS A 126 2.08 -14.17 1.89
CA CYS A 126 1.36 -13.01 1.35
C CYS A 126 0.36 -12.48 2.38
N LEU A 127 -0.14 -11.25 2.18
CA LEU A 127 -1.31 -10.79 2.92
C LEU A 127 -2.47 -11.75 2.68
N ASN A 128 -3.20 -12.12 3.73
CA ASN A 128 -4.47 -12.80 3.51
C ASN A 128 -5.44 -11.90 2.74
N LEU A 129 -6.43 -12.49 2.08
CA LEU A 129 -7.37 -11.74 1.24
C LEU A 129 -8.03 -10.56 1.96
N ALA A 130 -8.35 -10.67 3.26
CA ALA A 130 -8.98 -9.59 4.01
C ALA A 130 -8.02 -8.42 4.23
N ASP A 131 -6.76 -8.67 4.60
CA ASP A 131 -5.76 -7.59 4.73
C ASP A 131 -5.38 -7.01 3.36
N LEU A 132 -5.32 -7.83 2.30
CA LEU A 132 -5.08 -7.35 0.95
C LEU A 132 -6.21 -6.42 0.48
N PHE A 133 -7.47 -6.80 0.75
CA PHE A 133 -8.63 -5.94 0.47
C PHE A 133 -8.58 -4.63 1.24
N LEU A 134 -8.32 -4.69 2.55
CA LEU A 134 -8.20 -3.48 3.39
C LEU A 134 -7.06 -2.58 2.93
N HIS A 135 -5.94 -3.16 2.53
CA HIS A 135 -4.83 -2.41 1.97
C HIS A 135 -5.21 -1.74 0.65
N ALA A 136 -5.82 -2.47 -0.29
CA ALA A 136 -6.26 -1.93 -1.58
C ALA A 136 -7.32 -0.83 -1.42
N ALA A 137 -8.22 -0.97 -0.44
CA ALA A 137 -9.28 0.01 -0.17
C ALA A 137 -8.76 1.28 0.54
N ALA A 138 -7.86 1.13 1.50
CA ALA A 138 -7.39 2.25 2.33
C ALA A 138 -6.22 3.01 1.71
N HIS A 139 -5.31 2.32 1.01
CA HIS A 139 -4.09 2.92 0.46
C HIS A 139 -4.34 4.14 -0.45
N PRO A 140 -5.21 4.08 -1.48
CA PRO A 140 -5.35 5.21 -2.41
C PRO A 140 -5.88 6.46 -1.70
N LEU A 141 -6.80 6.29 -0.74
CA LEU A 141 -7.36 7.41 0.02
C LEU A 141 -6.36 7.99 1.03
N LEU A 142 -5.55 7.14 1.68
CA LEU A 142 -4.58 7.60 2.67
C LEU A 142 -3.30 8.14 2.03
N HIS A 143 -2.86 7.62 0.88
CA HIS A 143 -1.59 8.03 0.27
C HIS A 143 -1.75 9.02 -0.88
N HIS A 144 -2.90 9.04 -1.55
CA HIS A 144 -3.12 9.86 -2.74
C HIS A 144 -4.34 10.78 -2.60
N GLY A 145 -5.13 10.65 -1.53
CA GLY A 145 -6.32 11.49 -1.36
C GLY A 145 -7.34 11.33 -2.49
N GLU A 146 -7.37 10.16 -3.14
CA GLU A 146 -8.29 9.84 -4.23
C GLU A 146 -8.68 8.36 -4.24
N LEU A 147 -9.75 8.03 -4.97
CA LEU A 147 -10.15 6.66 -5.24
C LEU A 147 -10.45 6.50 -6.73
N SER A 148 -9.51 5.90 -7.47
CA SER A 148 -9.68 5.70 -8.91
C SER A 148 -10.55 4.49 -9.24
N PRO A 149 -11.14 4.40 -10.45
CA PRO A 149 -11.84 3.20 -10.90
C PRO A 149 -10.98 1.92 -10.84
N ARG A 150 -9.68 2.06 -11.11
CA ARG A 150 -8.73 0.95 -11.00
C ARG A 150 -8.61 0.42 -9.57
N ASN A 151 -8.66 1.29 -8.57
CA ASN A 151 -8.62 0.86 -7.18
C ASN A 151 -9.88 0.12 -6.76
N LEU A 152 -11.05 0.52 -7.29
CA LEU A 152 -12.30 -0.20 -7.07
C LEU A 152 -12.26 -1.58 -7.72
N GLU A 153 -11.74 -1.68 -8.94
CA GLU A 153 -11.57 -2.97 -9.63
C GLU A 153 -10.65 -3.92 -8.85
N ASP A 154 -9.54 -3.41 -8.30
CA ASP A 154 -8.68 -4.21 -7.41
C ASP A 154 -9.49 -4.78 -6.24
N CYS A 155 -10.29 -3.95 -5.57
CA CYS A 155 -11.13 -4.38 -4.44
C CYS A 155 -12.19 -5.41 -4.85
N VAL A 156 -12.83 -5.22 -6.02
CA VAL A 156 -13.80 -6.18 -6.59
C VAL A 156 -13.15 -7.53 -6.82
N ARG A 157 -12.01 -7.57 -7.52
CA ARG A 157 -11.36 -8.84 -7.87
C ARG A 157 -10.80 -9.57 -6.66
N ILE A 158 -10.28 -8.85 -5.66
CA ILE A 158 -9.88 -9.44 -4.38
C ILE A 158 -11.09 -10.10 -3.70
N ALA A 159 -12.22 -9.38 -3.60
CA ALA A 159 -13.42 -9.90 -2.96
C ALA A 159 -14.02 -11.11 -3.71
N LEU A 160 -14.01 -11.11 -5.05
CA LEU A 160 -14.45 -12.24 -5.87
C LEU A 160 -13.55 -13.48 -5.73
N ARG A 161 -12.30 -13.32 -5.27
CA ARG A 161 -11.40 -14.44 -5.00
C ARG A 161 -11.73 -15.15 -3.69
N ALA A 162 -12.57 -14.57 -2.83
CA ALA A 162 -12.94 -15.16 -1.55
C ALA A 162 -13.70 -16.49 -1.74
N PRO A 163 -13.29 -17.56 -1.05
CA PRO A 163 -13.96 -18.84 -1.15
C PRO A 163 -15.34 -18.83 -0.46
N GLY A 164 -16.19 -19.81 -0.82
CA GLY A 164 -17.43 -20.10 -0.10
C GLY A 164 -18.44 -18.94 -0.06
N GLY A 165 -18.55 -18.19 -1.15
CA GLY A 165 -19.49 -17.06 -1.25
C GLY A 165 -19.06 -15.81 -0.46
N GLY A 166 -17.86 -15.80 0.13
CA GLY A 166 -17.27 -14.61 0.75
C GLY A 166 -17.72 -14.32 2.18
N GLU A 167 -18.57 -15.13 2.82
CA GLU A 167 -19.08 -14.85 4.17
C GLU A 167 -17.95 -14.72 5.21
N LYS A 168 -17.04 -15.71 5.26
CA LYS A 168 -15.88 -15.68 6.17
C LYS A 168 -14.93 -14.53 5.84
N PHE A 169 -14.80 -14.18 4.56
CA PHE A 169 -13.98 -13.07 4.10
C PHE A 169 -14.55 -11.74 4.63
N TRP A 170 -15.85 -11.48 4.43
CA TRP A 170 -16.49 -10.25 4.91
C TRP A 170 -16.52 -10.17 6.44
N ALA A 171 -16.70 -11.28 7.15
CA ALA A 171 -16.56 -11.32 8.60
C ALA A 171 -15.14 -10.93 9.05
N ALA A 172 -14.10 -11.42 8.35
CA ALA A 172 -12.71 -11.05 8.63
C ALA A 172 -12.43 -9.56 8.31
N VAL A 173 -12.94 -9.06 7.19
CA VAL A 173 -12.86 -7.63 6.80
C VAL A 173 -13.52 -6.76 7.87
N SER A 174 -14.75 -7.07 8.30
CA SER A 174 -15.46 -6.35 9.38
C SER A 174 -14.68 -6.37 10.69
N ARG A 175 -14.18 -7.53 11.12
CA ARG A 175 -13.40 -7.66 12.36
C ARG A 175 -12.13 -6.81 12.31
N LYS A 176 -11.33 -6.93 11.25
CA LYS A 176 -10.08 -6.15 11.09
C LYS A 176 -10.35 -4.66 10.94
N THR A 177 -11.43 -4.29 10.24
CA THR A 177 -11.88 -2.89 10.13
C THR A 177 -12.17 -2.29 11.51
N ASN A 178 -12.80 -3.07 12.39
CA ASN A 178 -13.09 -2.63 13.76
C ASN A 178 -11.81 -2.50 14.60
N ILE A 179 -10.90 -3.48 14.54
CA ILE A 179 -9.62 -3.45 15.27
C ILE A 179 -8.78 -2.22 14.88
N TYR A 180 -8.71 -1.92 13.58
CA TYR A 180 -7.89 -0.84 13.06
C TYR A 180 -8.61 0.51 12.98
N GLY A 181 -9.92 0.56 13.26
CA GLY A 181 -10.71 1.80 13.16
C GLY A 181 -10.84 2.32 11.73
N LEU A 182 -11.02 1.40 10.77
CA LEU A 182 -11.00 1.69 9.34
C LEU A 182 -12.36 1.98 8.73
N ARG A 183 -13.47 1.89 9.48
CA ARG A 183 -14.81 2.14 8.93
C ARG A 183 -14.88 3.43 8.11
N PRO A 184 -14.46 4.61 8.62
CA PRO A 184 -14.50 5.84 7.83
C PRO A 184 -13.66 5.79 6.55
N VAL A 185 -12.52 5.08 6.61
CA VAL A 185 -11.51 5.06 5.56
C VAL A 185 -11.99 4.23 4.37
N ILE A 186 -12.52 3.02 4.62
CA ILE A 186 -12.93 2.11 3.56
C ILE A 186 -14.40 2.30 3.14
N TRP A 187 -15.18 3.08 3.90
CA TRP A 187 -16.59 3.30 3.60
C TRP A 187 -16.89 3.77 2.16
N PRO A 188 -16.11 4.69 1.56
CA PRO A 188 -16.34 5.08 0.17
C PRO A 188 -16.23 3.90 -0.80
N VAL A 189 -15.32 2.95 -0.53
CA VAL A 189 -15.20 1.71 -1.31
C VAL A 189 -16.43 0.84 -1.06
N ILE A 190 -16.77 0.56 0.19
CA ILE A 190 -17.92 -0.30 0.54
C ILE A 190 -19.22 0.21 -0.09
N ARG A 191 -19.50 1.52 -0.04
CA ARG A 191 -20.69 2.11 -0.68
C ARG A 191 -20.75 1.92 -2.18
N ARG A 192 -19.60 2.03 -2.86
CA ARG A 192 -19.52 1.86 -4.32
C ARG A 192 -19.62 0.40 -4.74
N LEU A 193 -19.19 -0.51 -3.88
CA LEU A 193 -19.23 -1.96 -4.15
C LEU A 193 -20.55 -2.62 -3.76
N ALA A 194 -21.27 -2.09 -2.76
CA ALA A 194 -22.54 -2.63 -2.27
C ALA A 194 -23.65 -2.84 -3.34
N PRO A 195 -23.87 -1.93 -4.32
CA PRO A 195 -24.85 -2.17 -5.37
C PRO A 195 -24.35 -3.11 -6.49
N GLY A 196 -23.09 -3.53 -6.43
CA GLY A 196 -22.41 -4.30 -7.46
C GLY A 196 -22.63 -5.82 -7.34
N PRO A 197 -21.87 -6.62 -8.12
CA PRO A 197 -22.02 -8.07 -8.17
C PRO A 197 -21.47 -8.80 -6.92
N LEU A 198 -20.94 -8.07 -5.95
CA LEU A 198 -20.37 -8.67 -4.74
C LEU A 198 -21.48 -9.08 -3.79
N SER A 199 -21.43 -10.32 -3.31
CA SER A 199 -22.29 -10.83 -2.23
C SER A 199 -21.82 -10.30 -0.88
N ILE A 200 -21.89 -8.98 -0.66
CA ILE A 200 -21.60 -8.41 0.66
C ILE A 200 -22.79 -8.70 1.58
N PRO A 201 -22.64 -9.51 2.64
CA PRO A 201 -23.75 -9.80 3.54
C PRO A 201 -24.28 -8.52 4.20
N GLU A 202 -25.59 -8.42 4.38
CA GLU A 202 -26.22 -7.25 5.01
C GLU A 202 -25.63 -6.96 6.41
N ALA A 203 -25.37 -8.02 7.18
CA ALA A 203 -24.69 -7.90 8.48
C ALA A 203 -23.30 -7.25 8.36
N ALA A 204 -22.53 -7.60 7.33
CA ALA A 204 -21.23 -7.00 7.08
C ALA A 204 -21.37 -5.52 6.65
N LEU A 205 -22.35 -5.18 5.81
CA LEU A 205 -22.61 -3.78 5.44
C LEU A 205 -22.95 -2.91 6.66
N LEU A 206 -23.78 -3.43 7.57
CA LEU A 206 -24.14 -2.75 8.82
C LEU A 206 -22.94 -2.60 9.78
N ASP A 207 -22.03 -3.57 9.79
CA ASP A 207 -20.81 -3.53 10.60
C ASP A 207 -19.73 -2.59 10.05
N LEU A 208 -19.64 -2.47 8.73
CA LEU A 208 -18.68 -1.61 8.04
C LEU A 208 -19.15 -0.16 7.96
N ALA A 209 -20.45 0.11 8.18
CA ALA A 209 -21.00 1.46 8.18
C ALA A 209 -20.43 2.34 9.32
N PRO A 210 -19.95 3.56 9.03
CA PRO A 210 -19.49 4.53 10.03
C PRO A 210 -20.59 4.89 11.04
N ARG A 211 -20.22 4.97 12.33
CA ARG A 211 -21.15 5.24 13.45
C ARG A 211 -20.80 6.53 14.21
N GLY A 212 -21.82 7.27 14.66
CA GLY A 212 -21.61 8.49 15.45
C GLY A 212 -20.66 9.49 14.78
N ALA A 213 -19.62 9.92 15.50
CA ALA A 213 -18.61 10.85 15.00
C ALA A 213 -17.76 10.30 13.83
N GLU A 214 -17.72 8.97 13.61
CA GLU A 214 -17.07 8.37 12.45
C GLU A 214 -17.71 8.84 11.13
N LYS A 215 -19.00 9.19 11.13
CA LYS A 215 -19.70 9.71 9.95
C LYS A 215 -19.09 11.02 9.45
N ILE A 216 -18.62 11.87 10.36
CA ILE A 216 -17.93 13.11 10.01
C ILE A 216 -16.63 12.77 9.29
N LYS A 217 -15.82 11.86 9.85
CA LYS A 217 -14.57 11.41 9.21
C LYS A 217 -14.85 10.79 7.83
N ALA A 218 -15.87 9.95 7.74
CA ALA A 218 -16.25 9.28 6.50
C ALA A 218 -16.63 10.27 5.39
N ALA A 219 -17.23 11.42 5.74
CA ALA A 219 -17.55 12.47 4.76
C ALA A 219 -16.29 13.07 4.12
N PHE A 220 -15.17 13.21 4.85
CA PHE A 220 -13.90 13.65 4.27
C PHE A 220 -13.32 12.60 3.32
N PHE A 221 -13.40 11.31 3.69
CA PHE A 221 -12.97 10.22 2.82
C PHE A 221 -13.85 10.09 1.57
N GLU A 222 -15.16 10.29 1.70
CA GLU A 222 -16.11 10.31 0.58
C GLU A 222 -15.78 11.43 -0.41
N LYS A 223 -15.53 12.64 0.11
CA LYS A 223 -15.14 13.79 -0.71
C LYS A 223 -13.85 13.52 -1.50
N ALA A 224 -12.86 12.88 -0.86
CA ALA A 224 -11.63 12.48 -1.53
C ALA A 224 -11.85 11.40 -2.58
N ALA A 225 -12.75 10.44 -2.30
CA ALA A 225 -13.10 9.38 -3.24
C ALA A 225 -13.85 9.88 -4.48
N GLU A 226 -14.59 10.99 -4.39
CA GLU A 226 -15.26 11.63 -5.53
C GLU A 226 -14.30 12.41 -6.41
N LYS A 227 -13.35 13.11 -5.80
CA LYS A 227 -12.39 13.96 -6.51
C LYS A 227 -11.10 14.11 -5.72
N HIS A 228 -9.99 13.90 -6.41
CA HIS A 228 -8.66 14.17 -5.88
C HIS A 228 -8.57 15.57 -5.25
N SER A 229 -7.99 15.62 -4.05
CA SER A 229 -7.70 16.87 -3.35
C SER A 229 -6.37 16.77 -2.62
N SER A 230 -5.41 17.60 -3.02
CA SER A 230 -4.10 17.70 -2.36
C SER A 230 -4.24 18.03 -0.87
N ALA A 231 -5.21 18.86 -0.49
CA ALA A 231 -5.48 19.14 0.91
C ALA A 231 -5.92 17.88 1.69
N LEU A 232 -6.77 17.04 1.07
CA LEU A 232 -7.21 15.80 1.68
C LEU A 232 -6.11 14.72 1.69
N GLU A 233 -5.21 14.69 0.71
CA GLU A 233 -4.04 13.80 0.70
C GLU A 233 -3.23 13.92 1.99
N TYR A 234 -3.02 15.14 2.51
CA TYR A 234 -2.32 15.35 3.78
C TYR A 234 -3.23 15.31 5.02
N LEU A 235 -4.50 15.72 4.90
CA LEU A 235 -5.44 15.77 6.02
C LEU A 235 -5.96 14.38 6.43
N LEU A 236 -6.24 13.49 5.48
CA LEU A 236 -6.86 12.19 5.76
C LEU A 236 -5.97 11.27 6.62
N PRO A 237 -4.65 11.17 6.38
CA PRO A 237 -3.74 10.44 7.27
C PRO A 237 -3.78 10.98 8.70
N ALA A 238 -3.81 12.31 8.86
CA ALA A 238 -3.89 12.97 10.15
C ALA A 238 -5.22 12.69 10.87
N LEU A 239 -6.32 12.72 10.13
CA LEU A 239 -7.65 12.47 10.65
C LEU A 239 -7.84 11.02 11.10
N HIS A 240 -7.20 10.09 10.38
CA HIS A 240 -7.19 8.67 10.73
C HIS A 240 -6.23 8.40 11.90
N ARG A 241 -5.00 8.91 11.84
CA ARG A 241 -3.95 8.72 12.85
C ARG A 241 -3.20 10.04 13.08
N PRO A 242 -3.60 10.85 14.08
CA PRO A 242 -2.98 12.16 14.33
C PRO A 242 -1.47 12.10 14.55
N GLY A 243 -0.95 11.01 15.12
CA GLY A 243 0.50 10.79 15.29
C GLY A 243 1.30 10.73 13.98
N LEU A 244 0.66 10.48 12.83
CA LEU A 244 1.34 10.55 11.52
C LEU A 244 1.74 11.98 11.17
N LEU A 245 1.02 13.01 11.63
CA LEU A 245 1.40 14.42 11.41
C LEU A 245 2.78 14.72 12.00
N LEU A 246 3.08 14.18 13.17
CA LEU A 246 4.40 14.35 13.79
C LEU A 246 5.49 13.72 12.92
N LYS A 247 5.24 12.53 12.36
CA LYS A 247 6.16 11.87 11.42
C LYS A 247 6.33 12.66 10.12
N TYR A 248 5.28 13.34 9.65
CA TYR A 248 5.39 14.22 8.48
C TYR A 248 6.18 15.48 8.76
N ALA A 249 5.95 16.13 9.89
CA ALA A 249 6.63 17.37 10.26
C ALA A 249 8.11 17.11 10.61
N VAL A 250 8.36 16.03 11.35
CA VAL A 250 9.68 15.65 11.87
C VAL A 250 9.97 14.19 11.47
N PRO A 251 10.34 13.96 10.20
CA PRO A 251 10.70 12.64 9.70
C PRO A 251 12.00 12.12 10.33
N GLU A 252 12.21 10.82 10.25
CA GLU A 252 13.48 10.23 10.67
C GLU A 252 14.67 10.77 9.85
N LYS A 253 15.84 10.86 10.49
CA LYS A 253 17.09 11.32 9.84
C LYS A 253 17.37 10.58 8.54
N ARG A 254 17.11 9.27 8.55
CA ARG A 254 17.25 8.39 7.39
C ARG A 254 16.40 8.85 6.20
N PHE A 255 15.13 9.16 6.43
CA PHE A 255 14.25 9.70 5.39
C PHE A 255 14.84 10.97 4.79
N MET A 256 15.34 11.87 5.63
CA MET A 256 15.91 13.15 5.17
C MET A 256 17.15 12.94 4.29
N LEU A 257 18.05 12.05 4.70
CA LEU A 257 19.25 11.71 3.92
C LEU A 257 18.87 11.09 2.57
N ARG A 258 17.90 10.16 2.53
CA ARG A 258 17.47 9.50 1.30
C ARG A 258 16.75 10.46 0.34
N ARG A 259 15.79 11.24 0.85
CA ARG A 259 14.93 12.10 0.02
C ARG A 259 15.60 13.41 -0.39
N TYR A 260 16.48 13.97 0.45
CA TYR A 260 17.07 15.31 0.24
C TYR A 260 18.60 15.32 0.22
N GLY A 261 19.27 14.18 0.40
CA GLY A 261 20.74 14.09 0.47
C GLY A 261 21.35 14.63 1.76
N ALA A 262 20.57 15.26 2.64
CA ALA A 262 21.04 15.89 3.86
C ALA A 262 19.97 15.89 4.95
N ALA A 263 20.40 15.94 6.21
CA ALA A 263 19.55 15.98 7.40
C ALA A 263 19.93 17.12 8.35
N GLY A 264 20.03 18.34 7.81
CA GLY A 264 20.34 19.55 8.59
C GLY A 264 19.11 20.22 9.20
N LEU A 265 19.31 20.97 10.30
CA LEU A 265 18.25 21.69 11.03
C LEU A 265 17.40 22.59 10.11
N ALA A 266 18.04 23.30 9.18
CA ALA A 266 17.35 24.17 8.22
C ALA A 266 16.35 23.39 7.35
N LEU A 267 16.68 22.17 6.91
CA LEU A 267 15.76 21.35 6.11
C LEU A 267 14.56 20.86 6.93
N TYR A 268 14.77 20.55 8.21
CA TYR A 268 13.68 20.24 9.13
C TYR A 268 12.76 21.44 9.36
N LEU A 269 13.31 22.63 9.62
CA LEU A 269 12.53 23.85 9.85
C LEU A 269 11.75 24.31 8.61
N LEU A 270 12.32 24.16 7.41
CA LEU A 270 11.66 24.53 6.15
C LEU A 270 10.62 23.50 5.70
N ARG A 271 10.57 22.29 6.28
CA ARG A 271 9.71 21.21 5.81
C ARG A 271 8.21 21.50 5.98
N PRO A 272 7.71 22.00 7.13
CA PRO A 272 6.31 22.41 7.26
C PRO A 272 5.91 23.45 6.20
N LEU A 273 6.78 24.41 5.91
CA LEU A 273 6.55 25.42 4.86
C LEU A 273 6.49 24.79 3.47
N LYS A 274 7.39 23.85 3.15
CA LYS A 274 7.36 23.10 1.88
C LYS A 274 6.09 22.27 1.74
N LEU A 275 5.63 21.62 2.81
CA LEU A 275 4.38 20.85 2.83
C LEU A 275 3.18 21.77 2.57
N LEU A 276 3.08 22.88 3.31
CA LEU A 276 2.03 23.89 3.09
C LEU A 276 2.06 24.43 1.66
N TRP A 277 3.24 24.74 1.14
CA TRP A 277 3.39 25.20 -0.23
C TRP A 277 2.96 24.15 -1.25
N SER A 278 3.26 22.87 -1.03
CA SER A 278 2.80 21.79 -1.91
C SER A 278 1.28 21.63 -1.93
N ILE A 279 0.60 21.92 -0.81
CA ILE A 279 -0.86 21.94 -0.72
C ILE A 279 -1.44 23.11 -1.53
N LEU A 280 -0.75 24.26 -1.58
CA LEU A 280 -1.23 25.50 -2.20
C LEU A 280 -0.93 25.62 -3.71
N ARG A 281 0.01 24.83 -4.26
CA ARG A 281 0.56 25.04 -5.61
C ARG A 281 -0.15 24.27 -6.74
N ARG A 282 -1.32 23.68 -6.50
CA ARG A 282 -2.11 22.92 -7.49
C ARG A 282 -3.61 23.09 -7.25
#